data_AF-U6K5G1-F1
#
_entry.id   AF-U6K5G1-F1
#
_cell.length_a   1.000
_cell.length_b   1.000
_cell.length_c   1.000
_cell.angle_alpha   90.00
_cell.angle_beta   90.00
_cell.angle_gamma   90.00
#
_symmetry.space_group_name_H-M   'P 1'
#
loop_
_entity.id
_entity.type
_entity.pdbx_description
1 polymer ?
#
loop_
_entity_poly.entity_id
_entity_poly.type
_entity_poly.pdbx_seq_one_letter_code
_entity_poly.pdbx_strand_id
1 'polypeptide(L)'
;MLSLFRPGSRIVNVASRAGSRALEQMNAERRHRLMSKSATQEDIDKVVEEFIAACEKQELTGWPSSTYGLSKAAVIALTALLARKADKCPEVSKGEGMIITSCCPGWCKTDMAGWEAPPLTAADGGNLVGSLALGATKEHHGKFVNEGNILDLRED
;
A
#
# COMPACT_ATOMS: atom_id res chain seq x y z
N MET A 1 -8.18 -0.42 -17.37
CA MET A 1 -8.24 -1.11 -16.05
C MET A 1 -9.49 -0.72 -15.26
N LEU A 2 -9.88 0.57 -15.20
CA LEU A 2 -11.08 0.99 -14.45
C LEU A 2 -12.43 0.58 -15.06
N SER A 3 -12.46 0.21 -16.35
CA SER A 3 -13.68 -0.16 -17.09
C SER A 3 -14.36 -1.47 -16.64
N LEU A 4 -13.70 -2.29 -15.82
CA LEU A 4 -14.27 -3.52 -15.27
C LEU A 4 -15.00 -3.31 -13.94
N PHE A 5 -14.72 -2.20 -13.26
CA PHE A 5 -15.27 -1.92 -11.93
C PHE A 5 -16.57 -1.12 -12.03
N ARG A 6 -17.51 -1.46 -11.15
CA ARG A 6 -18.80 -0.76 -11.02
C ARG A 6 -18.75 0.25 -9.87
N PRO A 7 -19.62 1.26 -9.83
CA PRO A 7 -19.84 2.06 -8.62
C PRO A 7 -20.01 1.18 -7.38
N GLY A 8 -19.37 1.52 -6.26
CA GLY A 8 -19.34 0.66 -5.08
C GLY A 8 -18.32 -0.49 -5.15
N SER A 9 -17.40 -0.52 -6.12
CA SER A 9 -16.32 -1.53 -6.08
C SER A 9 -15.32 -1.23 -4.97
N ARG A 10 -14.79 -2.27 -4.32
CA ARG A 10 -13.76 -2.17 -3.28
C ARG A 10 -12.52 -2.92 -3.77
N ILE A 11 -11.37 -2.24 -3.78
CA ILE A 11 -10.07 -2.83 -4.10
C ILE A 11 -9.23 -2.78 -2.84
N VAL A 12 -8.75 -3.95 -2.41
CA VAL A 12 -7.89 -4.09 -1.23
C VAL A 12 -6.56 -4.67 -1.66
N ASN A 13 -5.51 -3.84 -1.63
CA ASN A 13 -4.16 -4.28 -1.91
C ASN A 13 -3.49 -4.80 -0.64
N VAL A 14 -3.01 -6.04 -0.65
CA VAL A 14 -2.31 -6.64 0.50
C VAL A 14 -0.86 -6.14 0.52
N ALA A 15 -0.65 -5.09 1.30
CA ALA A 15 0.65 -4.49 1.57
C ALA A 15 1.30 -5.16 2.80
N SER A 16 1.99 -4.40 3.65
CA SER A 16 2.60 -4.88 4.90
C SER A 16 3.01 -3.72 5.78
N ARG A 17 3.03 -3.91 7.11
CA ARG A 17 3.66 -2.98 8.06
C ARG A 17 5.16 -2.79 7.79
N ALA A 18 5.81 -3.75 7.12
CA ALA A 18 7.17 -3.55 6.62
C ALA A 18 7.26 -2.39 5.61
N GLY A 19 6.19 -2.14 4.84
CA GLY A 19 6.10 -1.00 3.93
C GLY A 19 6.03 0.34 4.65
N SER A 20 5.18 0.47 5.67
CA SER A 20 5.12 1.71 6.46
C SER A 20 6.45 1.99 7.17
N ARG A 21 7.08 0.95 7.75
CA ARG A 21 8.42 1.05 8.36
C ARG A 21 9.50 1.41 7.35
N ALA A 22 9.42 0.89 6.11
CA ALA A 22 10.36 1.26 5.06
C ALA A 22 10.24 2.75 4.71
N LEU A 23 9.02 3.28 4.64
CA LEU A 23 8.79 4.71 4.44
C LEU A 23 9.34 5.57 5.59
N GLU A 24 9.39 5.08 6.83
CA GLU A 24 10.00 5.78 7.97
C GLU A 24 11.54 5.81 7.91
N GLN A 25 12.16 4.83 7.24
CA GLN A 25 13.61 4.73 7.09
C GLN A 25 14.15 5.53 5.91
N MET A 26 13.29 5.92 4.97
CA MET A 26 13.68 6.75 3.84
C MET A 26 14.02 8.17 4.29
N ASN A 27 14.92 8.81 3.54
CA ASN A 27 15.05 10.25 3.61
C ASN A 27 13.77 10.96 3.12
N ALA A 28 13.62 12.24 3.48
CA ALA A 28 12.43 13.02 3.16
C ALA A 28 12.15 13.09 1.65
N GLU A 29 13.18 13.21 0.82
CA GLU A 29 13.03 13.31 -0.63
C GLU A 29 12.41 12.03 -1.25
N ARG A 30 12.97 10.86 -0.96
CA ARG A 30 12.47 9.58 -1.49
C ARG A 30 11.08 9.25 -0.96
N ARG A 31 10.86 9.52 0.33
CA ARG A 31 9.55 9.35 0.96
C ARG A 31 8.50 10.24 0.27
N HIS A 32 8.83 11.50 0.02
CA HIS A 32 7.94 12.45 -0.65
C HIS A 32 7.62 12.04 -2.09
N ARG A 33 8.61 11.56 -2.85
CA ARG A 33 8.40 11.03 -4.21
C ARG A 33 7.43 9.86 -4.25
N LEU A 34 7.40 9.01 -3.22
CA LEU A 34 6.41 7.94 -3.11
C LEU A 34 5.05 8.42 -2.59
N MET A 35 5.04 9.30 -1.60
CA MET A 35 3.84 9.54 -0.79
C MET A 35 3.15 10.88 -1.03
N SER A 36 3.71 11.80 -1.81
CA SER A 36 3.02 13.05 -2.17
C SER A 36 1.62 12.77 -2.72
N LYS A 37 0.66 13.62 -2.36
CA LYS A 37 -0.69 13.63 -2.95
C LYS A 37 -0.66 13.84 -4.46
N SER A 38 0.45 14.33 -5.02
CA SER A 38 0.64 14.49 -6.46
C SER A 38 1.48 13.38 -7.11
N ALA A 39 2.14 12.52 -6.33
CA ALA A 39 3.09 11.50 -6.80
C ALA A 39 2.53 10.66 -7.95
N THR A 40 3.22 10.61 -9.08
CA THR A 40 2.79 9.92 -10.30
C THR A 40 3.25 8.47 -10.31
N GLN A 41 2.77 7.70 -11.29
CA GLN A 41 3.28 6.33 -11.51
C GLN A 41 4.79 6.36 -11.80
N GLU A 42 5.22 7.32 -12.62
CA GLU A 42 6.62 7.49 -12.98
C GLU A 42 7.51 7.83 -11.77
N ASP A 43 7.01 8.64 -10.82
CA ASP A 43 7.74 8.93 -9.58
C ASP A 43 7.96 7.66 -8.75
N ILE A 44 6.92 6.83 -8.62
CA ILE A 44 6.97 5.56 -7.90
C ILE A 44 7.93 4.59 -8.59
N ASP A 45 7.80 4.42 -9.91
CA ASP A 45 8.63 3.51 -10.70
C ASP A 45 10.11 3.90 -10.60
N LYS A 46 10.44 5.19 -10.74
CA LYS A 46 11.82 5.68 -10.60
C LYS A 46 12.41 5.41 -9.23
N VAL A 47 11.65 5.58 -8.13
CA VAL A 47 12.15 5.26 -6.78
C VAL A 47 12.46 3.76 -6.66
N VAL A 48 11.63 2.89 -7.25
CA VAL A 48 11.87 1.44 -7.26
C VAL A 48 13.10 1.09 -8.09
N GLU A 49 13.24 1.67 -9.28
CA GLU A 49 14.39 1.47 -10.17
C GLU A 49 15.71 1.95 -9.54
N GLU A 50 15.70 3.13 -8.92
CA GLU A 50 16.85 3.68 -8.19
C GLU A 50 17.28 2.76 -7.04
N PHE A 51 16.33 2.17 -6.32
CA PHE A 51 16.66 1.21 -5.27
C PHE A 51 17.22 -0.09 -5.83
N ILE A 52 16.67 -0.62 -6.93
CA ILE A 52 17.23 -1.81 -7.59
C ILE A 52 18.68 -1.55 -7.98
N ALA A 53 18.96 -0.42 -8.62
CA ALA A 53 20.32 -0.02 -8.98
C ALA A 53 21.22 0.17 -7.74
N ALA A 54 20.69 0.72 -6.64
CA ALA A 54 21.42 0.87 -5.39
C ALA A 54 21.75 -0.49 -4.74
N CYS A 55 20.85 -1.48 -4.82
CA CYS A 55 21.10 -2.84 -4.37
C CYS A 55 22.24 -3.50 -5.17
N GLU A 56 22.24 -3.35 -6.50
CA GLU A 56 23.28 -3.89 -7.38
C GLU A 56 24.67 -3.33 -7.07
N LYS A 57 24.74 -2.03 -6.72
CA LYS A 57 25.97 -1.32 -6.35
C LYS A 57 26.34 -1.42 -4.87
N GLN A 58 25.47 -2.01 -4.04
CA GLN A 58 25.57 -2.01 -2.57
C GLN A 58 25.58 -0.59 -1.94
N GLU A 59 24.95 0.39 -2.59
CA GLU A 59 24.89 1.80 -2.18
C GLU A 59 23.61 2.10 -1.39
N LEU A 60 23.40 1.41 -0.27
CA LEU A 60 22.11 1.42 0.46
C LEU A 60 21.95 2.54 1.50
N THR A 61 22.88 3.50 1.55
CA THR A 61 22.79 4.63 2.48
C THR A 61 21.52 5.45 2.24
N GLY A 62 20.71 5.61 3.29
CA GLY A 62 19.42 6.31 3.24
C GLY A 62 18.31 5.54 2.52
N TRP A 63 18.52 4.27 2.17
CA TRP A 63 17.48 3.36 1.70
C TRP A 63 16.98 2.48 2.84
N PRO A 64 15.74 1.94 2.74
CA PRO A 64 15.24 0.97 3.69
C PRO A 64 16.12 -0.29 3.73
N SER A 65 16.26 -0.90 4.90
CA SER A 65 17.06 -2.12 5.08
C SER A 65 16.43 -3.38 4.47
N SER A 66 15.17 -3.32 4.03
CA SER A 66 14.41 -4.45 3.52
C SER A 66 13.94 -4.19 2.10
N THR A 67 14.36 -5.04 1.16
CA THR A 67 13.85 -5.07 -0.22
C THR A 67 12.35 -5.36 -0.26
N TYR A 68 11.90 -6.31 0.57
CA TYR A 68 10.47 -6.59 0.78
C TYR A 68 9.75 -5.35 1.33
N GLY A 69 10.33 -4.67 2.33
CA GLY A 69 9.80 -3.42 2.87
C GLY A 69 9.59 -2.37 1.80
N LEU A 70 10.59 -2.12 0.95
CA LEU A 70 10.44 -1.18 -0.16
C LEU A 70 9.32 -1.60 -1.13
N SER A 71 9.27 -2.87 -1.53
CA SER A 71 8.23 -3.35 -2.45
C SER A 71 6.82 -3.09 -1.88
N LYS A 72 6.65 -3.21 -0.56
CA LYS A 72 5.38 -2.95 0.12
C LYS A 72 5.11 -1.47 0.32
N ALA A 73 6.14 -0.64 0.45
CA ALA A 73 6.01 0.82 0.40
C ALA A 73 5.51 1.29 -0.98
N ALA A 74 6.04 0.73 -2.06
CA ALA A 74 5.57 1.02 -3.42
C ALA A 74 4.11 0.59 -3.63
N VAL A 75 3.66 -0.55 -3.07
CA VAL A 75 2.24 -0.95 -3.09
C VAL A 75 1.34 0.05 -2.36
N ILE A 76 1.79 0.59 -1.21
CA ILE A 76 1.07 1.62 -0.46
C ILE A 76 0.95 2.91 -1.31
N ALA A 77 2.05 3.37 -1.89
CA ALA A 77 2.09 4.54 -2.78
C ALA A 77 1.17 4.37 -4.00
N LEU A 78 1.26 3.22 -4.66
CA LEU A 78 0.43 2.87 -5.82
C LEU A 78 -1.05 2.85 -5.46
N THR A 79 -1.41 2.35 -4.27
CA THR A 79 -2.78 2.38 -3.77
C THR A 79 -3.30 3.81 -3.65
N ALA A 80 -2.50 4.73 -3.08
CA ALA A 80 -2.87 6.14 -2.98
C ALA A 80 -3.03 6.80 -4.36
N LEU A 81 -2.15 6.49 -5.31
CA LEU A 81 -2.27 6.96 -6.70
C LEU A 81 -3.54 6.45 -7.37
N LEU A 82 -3.82 5.15 -7.28
CA LEU A 82 -5.00 4.54 -7.89
C LEU A 82 -6.29 5.09 -7.30
N ALA A 83 -6.34 5.33 -5.99
CA ALA A 83 -7.43 6.02 -5.31
C ALA A 83 -7.71 7.39 -5.94
N ARG A 84 -6.69 8.25 -6.08
CA ARG A 84 -6.86 9.55 -6.74
C ARG A 84 -7.27 9.45 -8.21
N LYS A 85 -6.79 8.44 -8.93
CA LYS A 85 -7.23 8.18 -10.31
C LYS A 85 -8.71 7.81 -10.35
N ALA A 86 -9.18 7.00 -9.41
CA ALA A 86 -10.58 6.62 -9.29
C ALA A 86 -11.49 7.82 -9.01
N ASP A 87 -11.08 8.74 -8.14
CA ASP A 87 -11.83 9.98 -7.85
C ASP A 87 -12.05 10.83 -9.11
N LYS A 88 -11.09 10.80 -10.05
CA LYS A 88 -11.15 11.55 -11.31
C LYS A 88 -11.93 10.84 -12.42
N CYS A 89 -12.40 9.61 -12.20
CA CYS A 89 -13.14 8.82 -13.20
C CYS A 89 -14.65 8.90 -12.95
N PRO A 90 -15.41 9.62 -13.80
CA PRO A 90 -16.84 9.86 -13.60
C PRO A 90 -17.71 8.59 -13.57
N GLU A 91 -17.25 7.50 -14.16
CA GLU A 91 -17.99 6.23 -14.24
C GLU A 91 -18.04 5.52 -12.90
N VAL A 92 -17.00 5.68 -12.07
CA VAL A 92 -16.82 4.97 -10.80
C VAL A 92 -16.88 5.88 -9.57
N SER A 93 -16.85 7.20 -9.75
CA SER A 93 -16.99 8.18 -8.66
C SER A 93 -18.45 8.51 -8.30
N LYS A 94 -19.43 8.02 -9.07
CA LYS A 94 -20.87 8.19 -8.80
C LYS A 94 -21.33 7.32 -7.62
N GLY A 95 -22.39 7.76 -6.93
CA GLY A 95 -23.00 7.02 -5.82
C GLY A 95 -22.06 6.86 -4.64
N GLU A 96 -21.90 5.63 -4.14
CA GLU A 96 -20.95 5.32 -3.06
C GLU A 96 -19.48 5.47 -3.48
N GLY A 97 -19.20 5.59 -4.78
CA GLY A 97 -17.85 5.66 -5.33
C GLY A 97 -17.11 4.31 -5.26
N MET A 98 -15.92 4.26 -5.85
CA MET A 98 -15.00 3.12 -5.67
C MET A 98 -14.05 3.39 -4.50
N ILE A 99 -13.87 2.40 -3.63
CA ILE A 99 -12.92 2.50 -2.52
C ILE A 99 -11.69 1.67 -2.85
N ILE A 100 -10.51 2.30 -2.83
CA ILE A 100 -9.23 1.63 -3.01
C ILE A 100 -8.43 1.85 -1.74
N THR A 101 -7.99 0.77 -1.09
CA THR A 101 -7.22 0.83 0.14
C THR A 101 -6.15 -0.25 0.14
N SER A 102 -5.21 -0.16 1.07
CA SER A 102 -4.20 -1.18 1.29
C SER A 102 -4.17 -1.56 2.76
N CYS A 103 -3.73 -2.78 3.06
CA CYS A 103 -3.65 -3.23 4.45
C CYS A 103 -2.44 -4.11 4.72
N CYS A 104 -2.07 -4.20 6.00
CA CYS A 104 -1.24 -5.27 6.53
C CYS A 104 -2.15 -6.33 7.15
N PRO A 105 -2.13 -7.59 6.67
CA PRO A 105 -2.93 -8.67 7.25
C PRO A 105 -2.42 -9.12 8.63
N GLY A 106 -1.31 -8.54 9.11
CA GLY A 106 -0.61 -8.98 10.32
C GLY A 106 0.39 -10.11 10.04
N TRP A 107 1.08 -10.55 11.08
CA TRP A 107 2.08 -11.63 10.99
C TRP A 107 1.38 -12.98 11.13
N CYS A 108 1.08 -13.60 9.98
CA CYS A 108 0.25 -14.80 9.89
C CYS A 108 1.09 -16.07 9.63
N LYS A 109 0.65 -17.20 10.20
CA LYS A 109 1.21 -18.54 9.96
C LYS A 109 0.97 -18.96 8.51
N THR A 110 2.04 -18.93 7.72
CA THR A 110 2.06 -19.21 6.27
C THR A 110 3.47 -19.60 5.86
N ASP A 111 3.65 -20.18 4.66
CA ASP A 111 4.98 -20.50 4.13
C ASP A 111 5.92 -19.30 4.03
N MET A 112 5.37 -18.09 3.86
CA MET A 112 6.17 -16.85 3.77
C MET A 112 6.74 -16.41 5.13
N ALA A 113 6.02 -16.68 6.22
CA ALA A 113 6.32 -16.14 7.55
C ALA A 113 6.71 -17.20 8.59
N GLY A 114 6.64 -18.48 8.23
CA GLY A 114 6.80 -19.62 9.13
C GLY A 114 5.49 -20.03 9.79
N TRP A 115 5.49 -21.17 10.47
CA TRP A 115 4.28 -21.76 11.06
C TRP A 115 4.27 -21.69 12.59
N GLU A 116 5.42 -21.41 13.20
CA GLU A 116 5.67 -21.51 14.64
C GLU A 116 5.56 -20.14 15.33
N ALA A 117 6.32 -19.15 14.85
CA ALA A 117 6.46 -17.84 15.47
C ALA A 117 5.29 -16.87 15.23
N PRO A 118 4.67 -16.80 14.03
CA PRO A 118 3.61 -15.82 13.79
C PRO A 118 2.40 -16.04 14.71
N PRO A 119 1.87 -14.99 15.36
CA PRO A 119 0.79 -15.12 16.32
C PRO A 119 -0.58 -15.33 15.68
N LEU A 120 -0.76 -14.93 14.42
CA LEU A 120 -2.05 -14.99 13.73
C LEU A 120 -2.14 -16.20 12.81
N THR A 121 -3.35 -16.72 12.60
CA THR A 121 -3.61 -17.71 11.54
C THR A 121 -3.78 -17.02 10.18
N ALA A 122 -3.73 -17.79 9.09
CA ALA A 122 -4.09 -17.29 7.76
C ALA A 122 -5.55 -16.79 7.70
N ALA A 123 -6.45 -17.41 8.47
CA ALA A 123 -7.85 -16.98 8.56
C ALA A 123 -7.98 -15.61 9.24
N ASP A 124 -7.21 -15.34 10.29
CA ASP A 124 -7.22 -14.02 10.96
C ASP A 124 -6.80 -12.90 10.01
N GLY A 125 -5.72 -13.12 9.24
CA GLY A 125 -5.31 -12.17 8.20
C GLY A 125 -6.35 -12.03 7.09
N GLY A 126 -6.96 -13.13 6.66
CA GLY A 126 -8.04 -13.15 5.68
C GLY A 126 -9.28 -12.38 6.13
N ASN A 127 -9.63 -12.42 7.42
CA ASN A 127 -10.76 -11.70 7.99
C ASN A 127 -10.61 -10.18 7.84
N LEU A 128 -9.41 -9.63 8.04
CA LEU A 128 -9.17 -8.20 7.81
C LEU A 128 -9.32 -7.83 6.33
N VAL A 129 -8.78 -8.64 5.42
CA VAL A 129 -8.90 -8.37 3.97
C VAL A 129 -10.36 -8.44 3.54
N GLY A 130 -11.09 -9.45 4.02
CA GLY A 130 -12.51 -9.64 3.74
C GLY A 130 -13.37 -8.51 4.30
N SER A 131 -13.12 -8.04 5.52
CA SER A 131 -13.87 -6.93 6.11
C SER A 131 -13.67 -5.63 5.33
N LEU A 132 -12.46 -5.36 4.84
CA LEU A 132 -12.20 -4.21 3.98
C LEU A 132 -12.85 -4.37 2.60
N ALA A 133 -12.82 -5.56 2.01
CA ALA A 133 -13.44 -5.82 0.71
C ALA A 133 -14.98 -5.62 0.76
N LEU A 134 -15.60 -5.94 1.89
CA LEU A 134 -17.06 -5.82 2.08
C LEU A 134 -17.50 -4.47 2.65
N GLY A 135 -16.65 -3.81 3.44
CA GLY A 135 -17.05 -2.69 4.30
C GLY A 135 -16.17 -1.45 4.25
N ALA A 136 -15.12 -1.40 3.43
CA ALA A 136 -14.29 -0.20 3.35
C ALA A 136 -15.11 1.01 2.87
N THR A 137 -14.95 2.10 3.62
CA THR A 137 -15.61 3.40 3.41
C THR A 137 -14.63 4.44 2.86
N LYS A 138 -15.12 5.66 2.61
CA LYS A 138 -14.27 6.81 2.23
C LYS A 138 -13.13 7.09 3.22
N GLU A 139 -13.27 6.70 4.48
CA GLU A 139 -12.21 6.88 5.48
C GLU A 139 -10.95 6.08 5.14
N HIS A 140 -11.11 4.94 4.44
CA HIS A 140 -10.05 4.02 4.04
C HIS A 140 -9.42 4.38 2.69
N HIS A 141 -10.10 5.23 1.91
CA HIS A 141 -9.77 5.49 0.51
C HIS A 141 -8.39 6.15 0.37
N GLY A 142 -7.50 5.49 -0.39
CA GLY A 142 -6.11 5.91 -0.61
C GLY A 142 -5.21 5.80 0.61
N LYS A 143 -5.67 5.15 1.69
CA LYS A 143 -4.94 5.01 2.96
C LYS A 143 -4.49 3.56 3.20
N PHE A 144 -3.71 3.39 4.25
CA PHE A 144 -3.16 2.10 4.66
C PHE A 144 -3.74 1.66 6.01
N VAL A 145 -4.18 0.42 6.12
CA VAL A 145 -4.76 -0.15 7.35
C VAL A 145 -3.76 -1.09 8.00
N ASN A 146 -3.43 -0.86 9.27
CA ASN A 146 -2.57 -1.75 10.05
C ASN A 146 -3.13 -1.95 11.45
N GLU A 147 -3.31 -3.20 11.86
CA GLU A 147 -3.84 -3.55 13.20
C GLU A 147 -5.17 -2.82 13.50
N GLY A 148 -6.04 -2.72 12.49
CA GLY A 148 -7.34 -2.03 12.59
C GLY A 148 -7.26 -0.50 12.50
N ASN A 149 -6.06 0.09 12.55
CA ASN A 149 -5.88 1.54 12.47
C ASN A 149 -5.77 2.00 11.02
N ILE A 150 -6.50 3.05 10.68
CA ILE A 150 -6.40 3.72 9.38
C ILE A 150 -5.27 4.77 9.47
N LEU A 151 -4.21 4.55 8.70
CA LEU A 151 -3.04 5.42 8.63
C LEU A 151 -3.06 6.18 7.31
N ASP A 152 -3.11 7.52 7.39
CA ASP A 152 -2.86 8.38 6.24
C ASP A 152 -1.37 8.62 6.12
N LEU A 153 -0.73 7.88 5.21
CA LEU A 153 0.72 7.96 4.99
C LEU A 153 1.09 8.96 3.89
N ARG A 154 0.11 9.62 3.27
CA ARG A 154 0.31 10.55 2.17
C ARG A 154 0.87 11.88 2.68
N GLU A 155 1.71 12.47 1.85
CA GLU A 155 2.33 13.77 2.06
C GLU A 155 1.78 14.79 1.07
N ASP A 156 2.29 16.00 1.13
CA ASP A 156 1.64 17.19 0.59
C ASP A 156 1.64 17.29 -0.94
#